data_AF-A0A7G8YNK0-F1
#
_entry.id   AF-A0A7G8YNK0-F1
#
_cell.length_a   1.000
_cell.length_b   1.000
_cell.length_c   1.000
_cell.angle_alpha   90.00
_cell.angle_beta   90.00
_cell.angle_gamma   90.00
#
_symmetry.space_group_name_H-M   'P 1'
#
loop_
_entity.id
_entity.type
_entity.pdbx_description
1 polymer ?
#
loop_
_entity_poly.entity_id
_entity_poly.type
_entity_poly.pdbx_seq_one_letter_code
_entity_poly.pdbx_strand_id
1 'polypeptide(L)'
;MMRHKFFLRLLTLFCSASFSLLAFSNEQRCLPNMPKIKLEVLDCFQEKNTTILKLATRDQPTYDTNLENLPTFIVMGKALDEVMPALGKEVRQPYNNLIKLPYPSAIVHITEASKAARLKLVKEGWRLLDMKDFTYGKTDGTEGANVTCSTFINNSSDVFIAVSQCSSFYEEDISKLRDILGSVGN
;
A
#
# COMPACT_ATOMS: atom_id res chain seq x y z
N MET A 1 53.13 7.33 46.91
CA MET A 1 52.80 7.08 45.49
C MET A 1 51.48 6.30 45.38
N MET A 2 50.32 6.91 45.66
CA MET A 2 49.01 6.21 45.60
C MET A 2 47.82 7.16 45.37
N ARG A 3 48.04 8.36 44.80
CA ARG A 3 47.00 9.39 44.62
C ARG A 3 46.43 9.48 43.18
N HIS A 4 46.90 8.64 42.25
CA HIS A 4 46.51 8.71 40.84
C HIS A 4 45.61 7.55 40.37
N LYS A 5 45.37 6.54 41.20
CA LYS A 5 44.53 5.38 40.82
C LYS A 5 43.04 5.55 41.14
N PHE A 6 42.67 6.55 41.95
CA PHE A 6 41.28 6.77 42.34
C PHE A 6 40.53 7.68 41.36
N PHE A 7 41.20 8.66 40.76
CA PHE A 7 40.59 9.57 39.79
C PHE A 7 40.29 8.92 38.43
N LEU A 8 41.05 7.87 38.05
CA LEU A 8 40.84 7.18 36.77
C LEU A 8 39.61 6.25 36.76
N ARG A 9 39.09 5.87 37.95
CA ARG A 9 37.89 5.03 38.06
C ARG A 9 36.59 5.83 38.16
N LEU A 10 36.66 7.13 38.43
CA LEU A 10 35.47 7.99 38.48
C LEU A 10 35.09 8.54 37.09
N LEU A 11 36.07 8.68 36.18
CA LEU A 11 35.80 9.12 34.80
C LEU A 11 35.19 8.03 33.91
N THR A 12 35.37 6.75 34.22
CA THR A 12 34.79 5.64 33.44
C THR A 12 33.35 5.32 33.81
N LEU A 13 32.81 5.91 34.88
CA LEU A 13 31.41 5.75 35.30
C LEU A 13 30.47 6.85 34.77
N PHE A 14 31.01 7.96 34.26
CA PHE A 14 30.21 9.04 33.66
C PHE A 14 30.12 8.98 32.13
N CYS A 15 30.88 8.09 31.47
CA CYS A 15 30.86 7.95 30.01
C CYS A 15 29.85 6.88 29.51
N SER A 16 29.30 6.06 30.41
CA SER A 16 28.29 5.04 30.10
C SER A 16 26.84 5.51 30.33
N ALA A 17 26.63 6.75 30.79
CA ALA A 17 25.30 7.26 31.15
C ALA A 17 24.67 8.22 30.12
N SER A 18 25.35 8.52 29.00
CA SER A 18 24.91 9.58 28.07
C SER A 18 24.66 9.12 26.62
N PHE A 19 24.77 7.81 26.34
CA PHE A 19 24.40 7.23 25.05
C PHE A 19 23.14 6.37 25.17
N SER A 20 22.10 6.97 25.73
CA SER A 20 20.72 6.55 25.47
C SER A 20 20.03 7.69 24.74
N LEU A 21 20.63 8.12 23.63
CA LEU A 21 19.84 8.76 22.58
C LEU A 21 18.76 7.74 22.26
N LEU A 22 17.54 8.14 22.61
CA LEU A 22 16.29 7.52 22.23
C LEU A 22 16.40 7.04 20.79
N ALA A 23 16.76 5.76 20.63
CA ALA A 23 16.25 4.99 19.52
C ALA A 23 14.75 4.91 19.80
N PHE A 24 14.04 5.98 19.45
CA PHE A 24 12.67 5.83 19.02
C PHE A 24 12.78 4.89 17.83
N SER A 25 12.67 3.58 18.09
CA SER A 25 12.02 2.75 17.11
C SER A 25 10.71 3.49 16.84
N ASN A 26 10.53 3.95 15.61
CA ASN A 26 9.19 4.10 15.09
C ASN A 26 8.61 2.68 15.10
N GLU A 27 8.23 2.18 16.28
CA GLU A 27 7.20 1.16 16.37
C GLU A 27 6.00 1.80 15.69
N GLN A 28 5.86 1.45 14.43
CA GLN A 28 4.94 2.04 13.47
C GLN A 28 3.54 1.88 14.05
N ARG A 29 3.03 2.99 14.63
CA ARG A 29 1.69 3.02 15.22
C ARG A 29 0.67 2.94 14.09
N CYS A 30 0.37 1.73 13.68
CA CYS A 30 -0.80 1.44 12.88
C CYS A 30 -2.01 1.57 13.80
N LEU A 31 -3.00 2.34 13.35
CA LEU A 31 -4.14 2.77 14.15
C LEU A 31 -4.83 1.56 14.82
N PRO A 32 -5.31 1.70 16.07
CA PRO A 32 -6.00 0.64 16.79
C PRO A 32 -7.39 0.28 16.20
N ASN A 33 -7.89 1.07 15.24
CA ASN A 33 -9.21 0.92 14.62
C ASN A 33 -9.10 0.55 13.14
N MET A 34 -8.36 -0.50 12.83
CA MET A 34 -8.28 -1.00 11.47
C MET A 34 -9.62 -1.62 11.07
N PRO A 35 -10.12 -1.37 9.84
CA PRO A 35 -11.35 -1.97 9.37
C PRO A 35 -11.23 -3.51 9.46
N LYS A 36 -12.31 -4.17 9.90
CA LYS A 36 -12.36 -5.64 9.98
C LYS A 36 -12.45 -6.24 8.58
N ILE A 37 -11.32 -6.30 7.90
CA ILE A 37 -11.19 -6.89 6.57
C ILE A 37 -10.66 -8.32 6.74
N LYS A 38 -11.03 -9.24 5.85
CA LYS A 38 -10.42 -10.58 5.73
C LYS A 38 -8.95 -10.55 5.24
N LEU A 39 -8.32 -9.38 5.23
CA LEU A 39 -6.94 -9.19 4.81
C LEU A 39 -6.05 -8.95 6.02
N GLU A 40 -4.85 -9.51 6.00
CA GLU A 40 -3.83 -9.24 7.00
C GLU A 40 -3.05 -7.99 6.63
N VAL A 41 -2.72 -7.20 7.66
CA VAL A 41 -1.85 -6.02 7.51
C VAL A 41 -0.42 -6.52 7.44
N LEU A 42 0.17 -6.48 6.25
CA LEU A 42 1.56 -6.87 6.05
C LEU A 42 2.52 -5.78 6.49
N ASP A 43 2.15 -4.53 6.21
CA ASP A 43 2.95 -3.37 6.52
C ASP A 43 2.03 -2.17 6.67
N CYS A 44 2.49 -1.17 7.41
CA CYS A 44 1.80 0.09 7.51
C CYS A 44 2.80 1.17 7.89
N PHE A 45 2.78 2.28 7.15
CA PHE A 45 3.75 3.35 7.25
C PHE A 45 3.08 4.71 7.10
N GLN A 46 3.77 5.76 7.55
CA GLN A 46 3.35 7.15 7.39
C GLN A 46 4.14 7.76 6.24
N GLU A 47 3.46 8.43 5.33
CA GLU A 47 4.08 9.28 4.31
C GLU A 47 3.49 10.68 4.41
N LYS A 48 4.31 11.65 4.85
CA LYS A 48 3.88 13.02 5.17
C LYS A 48 2.70 13.00 6.16
N ASN A 49 1.52 13.48 5.73
CA ASN A 49 0.29 13.54 6.52
C ASN A 49 -0.65 12.36 6.25
N THR A 50 -0.20 11.34 5.52
CA THR A 50 -1.03 10.19 5.15
C THR A 50 -0.56 8.91 5.84
N THR A 51 -1.53 8.08 6.20
CA THR A 51 -1.30 6.71 6.66
C THR A 51 -1.50 5.76 5.49
N ILE A 52 -0.53 4.89 5.23
CA ILE A 52 -0.59 3.90 4.16
C ILE A 52 -0.54 2.51 4.76
N LEU A 53 -1.48 1.66 4.38
CA LEU A 53 -1.62 0.29 4.82
C LEU A 53 -1.39 -0.63 3.63
N LYS A 54 -0.50 -1.60 3.75
CA LYS A 54 -0.31 -2.69 2.79
C LYS A 54 -0.98 -3.95 3.34
N LEU A 55 -1.93 -4.47 2.58
CA LEU A 55 -2.76 -5.61 2.95
C LEU A 55 -2.53 -6.78 1.98
N ALA A 56 -2.61 -8.00 2.47
CA ALA A 56 -2.65 -9.20 1.64
C ALA A 56 -3.62 -10.25 2.17
N THR A 57 -3.91 -11.26 1.35
CA THR A 57 -4.72 -12.41 1.72
C THR A 57 -3.99 -13.27 2.76
N ARG A 58 -4.73 -13.65 3.80
CA ARG A 58 -4.24 -14.54 4.87
C ARG A 58 -3.81 -15.89 4.28
N ASP A 59 -2.71 -16.44 4.78
CA ASP A 59 -2.16 -17.76 4.43
C ASP A 59 -1.72 -17.96 2.96
N GLN A 60 -1.66 -16.88 2.16
CA GLN A 60 -1.13 -16.95 0.80
C GLN A 60 0.29 -16.38 0.76
N PRO A 61 1.27 -17.13 0.24
CA PRO A 61 2.63 -16.60 0.12
C PRO A 61 2.61 -15.41 -0.85
N THR A 62 3.03 -14.24 -0.34
CA THR A 62 3.32 -13.07 -1.14
C THR A 62 4.69 -13.27 -1.79
N TYR A 63 4.72 -13.96 -2.92
CA TYR A 63 5.88 -13.88 -3.79
C TYR A 63 5.79 -12.58 -4.57
N ASP A 64 6.84 -11.76 -4.55
CA ASP A 64 6.96 -10.53 -5.35
C ASP A 64 6.85 -10.79 -6.87
N THR A 65 6.79 -12.06 -7.27
CA THR A 65 6.65 -12.54 -8.64
C THR A 65 5.23 -12.99 -8.99
N ASN A 66 4.30 -13.07 -8.03
CA ASN A 66 2.97 -13.64 -8.25
C ASN A 66 1.95 -12.56 -8.63
N LEU A 67 1.35 -12.70 -9.82
CA LEU A 67 0.27 -11.84 -10.30
C LEU A 67 -1.07 -12.09 -9.59
N GLU A 68 -1.24 -13.24 -8.93
CA GLU A 68 -2.50 -13.63 -8.26
C GLU A 68 -2.61 -13.06 -6.84
N ASN A 69 -1.49 -12.78 -6.18
CA ASN A 69 -1.44 -12.37 -4.77
C ASN A 69 -0.89 -10.95 -4.59
N LEU A 70 -1.29 -10.03 -5.48
CA LEU A 70 -0.85 -8.64 -5.40
C LEU A 70 -1.45 -7.94 -4.18
N PRO A 71 -0.66 -7.10 -3.47
CA PRO A 71 -1.12 -6.41 -2.28
C PRO A 71 -2.22 -5.39 -2.60
N THR A 72 -3.14 -5.24 -1.65
CA THR A 72 -4.09 -4.12 -1.62
C THR A 72 -3.52 -3.01 -0.76
N PHE A 73 -3.62 -1.77 -1.20
CA PHE A 73 -3.21 -0.61 -0.42
C PHE A 73 -4.40 0.22 0.00
N ILE A 74 -4.37 0.70 1.25
CA ILE A 74 -5.29 1.72 1.75
C ILE A 74 -4.48 2.95 2.13
N VAL A 75 -4.85 4.11 1.60
CA VAL A 75 -4.26 5.41 1.95
C VAL A 75 -5.32 6.24 2.66
N MET A 76 -4.98 6.81 3.81
CA MET A 76 -5.87 7.65 4.61
C MET A 76 -5.21 9.00 4.86
N GLY A 77 -5.96 10.08 4.68
CA GLY A 77 -5.52 11.46 4.92
C GLY A 77 -6.70 12.36 5.28
N LYS A 78 -6.44 13.52 5.85
CA LYS A 78 -7.50 14.47 6.24
C LYS A 78 -7.97 15.33 5.08
N ALA A 79 -7.12 15.47 4.06
CA ALA A 79 -7.44 16.25 2.88
C ALA A 79 -7.08 15.51 1.58
N LEU A 80 -7.84 15.80 0.51
CA LEU A 80 -7.67 15.16 -0.78
C LEU A 80 -6.27 15.42 -1.37
N ASP A 81 -5.76 16.63 -1.20
CA ASP A 81 -4.42 17.07 -1.62
C ASP A 81 -3.28 16.41 -0.83
N GLU A 82 -3.56 15.79 0.32
CA GLU A 82 -2.61 14.91 1.00
C GLU A 82 -2.59 13.51 0.38
N VAL A 83 -3.77 12.97 0.04
CA VAL A 83 -3.94 11.60 -0.49
C VAL A 83 -3.49 11.47 -1.94
N MET A 84 -3.81 12.44 -2.80
CA MET A 84 -3.51 12.36 -4.24
C MET A 84 -2.01 12.24 -4.56
N PRO A 85 -1.11 13.00 -3.90
CA PRO A 85 0.34 12.82 -4.08
C PRO A 85 0.86 11.48 -3.58
N ALA A 86 0.32 10.96 -2.47
CA ALA A 86 0.71 9.65 -1.92
C ALA A 86 0.37 8.50 -2.90
N LEU A 87 -0.68 8.65 -3.70
CA LEU A 87 -1.03 7.74 -4.81
C LEU A 87 -0.16 7.94 -6.07
N GLY A 88 0.75 8.92 -6.10
CA GLY A 88 1.63 9.17 -7.24
C GLY A 88 0.92 9.77 -8.46
N LYS A 89 -0.30 10.31 -8.32
CA LYS A 89 -1.09 10.89 -9.44
C LYS A 89 -0.42 12.07 -10.15
N GLU A 90 0.52 12.74 -9.49
CA GLU A 90 1.30 13.85 -10.05
C GLU A 90 2.52 13.38 -10.87
N VAL A 91 2.85 12.09 -10.79
CA VAL A 91 3.99 11.50 -11.50
C VAL A 91 3.51 10.95 -12.84
N ARG A 92 4.33 11.07 -13.90
CA ARG A 92 4.11 10.42 -15.19
C ARG A 92 4.37 8.91 -15.10
N GLN A 93 3.58 8.20 -14.30
CA GLN A 93 3.59 6.73 -14.23
C GLN A 93 2.36 6.16 -14.94
N PRO A 94 2.44 4.90 -15.43
CA PRO A 94 1.30 4.28 -16.09
C PRO A 94 0.09 4.07 -15.18
N TYR A 95 0.32 4.01 -13.86
CA TYR A 95 -0.68 3.87 -12.79
C TYR A 95 -0.12 4.44 -11.47
N ASN A 96 -0.72 4.14 -10.31
CA ASN A 96 -0.24 4.58 -9.00
C ASN A 96 1.15 4.04 -8.63
N ASN A 97 1.82 4.73 -7.71
CA ASN A 97 3.19 4.43 -7.25
C ASN A 97 3.28 3.33 -6.18
N LEU A 98 2.14 2.90 -5.62
CA LEU A 98 2.10 1.96 -4.49
C LEU A 98 2.26 0.52 -4.95
N ILE A 99 1.57 0.15 -6.04
CA ILE A 99 1.57 -1.23 -6.53
C ILE A 99 2.67 -1.38 -7.58
N LYS A 100 3.73 -2.13 -7.21
CA LYS A 100 4.76 -2.56 -8.15
C LYS A 100 4.34 -3.88 -8.78
N LEU A 101 4.04 -3.84 -10.07
CA LEU A 101 3.73 -5.04 -10.83
C LEU A 101 4.99 -5.90 -11.04
N PRO A 102 4.91 -7.23 -10.84
CA PRO A 102 5.99 -8.16 -11.15
C PRO A 102 6.39 -8.11 -12.62
N TYR A 103 7.67 -8.38 -12.91
CA TYR A 103 8.20 -8.49 -14.27
C TYR A 103 7.80 -7.32 -15.20
N PRO A 104 8.08 -6.05 -14.85
CA PRO A 104 7.60 -4.90 -15.62
C PRO A 104 8.11 -4.90 -17.07
N SER A 105 9.27 -5.48 -17.35
CA SER A 105 9.81 -5.62 -18.71
C SER A 105 9.02 -6.60 -19.60
N ALA A 106 8.17 -7.44 -19.01
CA ALA A 106 7.29 -8.35 -19.73
C ALA A 106 5.91 -7.73 -20.04
N ILE A 107 5.62 -6.52 -19.55
CA ILE A 107 4.37 -5.82 -19.87
C ILE A 107 4.48 -5.26 -21.29
N VAL A 108 3.61 -5.74 -22.19
CA VAL A 108 3.59 -5.34 -23.61
C VAL A 108 2.55 -4.27 -23.90
N HIS A 109 1.44 -4.26 -23.15
CA HIS A 109 0.38 -3.26 -23.29
C HIS A 109 -0.08 -2.71 -21.94
N ILE A 110 -0.34 -1.41 -21.92
CA ILE A 110 -0.97 -0.71 -20.82
C ILE A 110 -2.10 0.12 -21.41
N THR A 111 -3.33 -0.17 -21.03
CA THR A 111 -4.51 0.47 -21.60
C THR A 111 -5.47 0.95 -20.50
N GLU A 112 -6.32 1.91 -20.83
CA GLU A 112 -7.46 2.24 -19.98
C GLU A 112 -8.43 1.07 -19.96
N ALA A 113 -8.91 0.71 -18.77
CA ALA A 113 -9.93 -0.33 -18.67
C ALA A 113 -11.20 0.07 -19.41
N SER A 114 -11.84 -0.91 -20.05
CA SER A 114 -13.05 -0.68 -20.85
C SER A 114 -14.18 -0.02 -20.05
N LYS A 115 -15.07 0.73 -20.72
CA LYS A 115 -16.24 1.32 -20.06
C LYS A 115 -17.09 0.27 -19.34
N ALA A 116 -17.25 -0.92 -19.94
CA ALA A 116 -18.00 -2.01 -19.34
C ALA A 116 -17.33 -2.54 -18.05
N ALA A 117 -16.00 -2.71 -18.05
CA ALA A 117 -15.27 -3.10 -16.85
C ALA A 117 -15.41 -2.06 -15.72
N ARG A 118 -15.29 -0.77 -16.06
CA ARG A 118 -15.46 0.33 -15.09
C ARG A 118 -16.87 0.35 -14.49
N LEU A 119 -17.90 0.06 -15.28
CA LEU A 119 -19.28 -0.03 -14.80
C LEU A 119 -19.50 -1.19 -13.83
N LYS A 120 -18.77 -2.31 -13.97
CA LYS A 120 -18.83 -3.42 -13.01
C LYS A 120 -18.32 -3.03 -11.62
N LEU A 121 -17.46 -2.02 -11.49
CA LEU A 121 -16.91 -1.64 -10.19
C LEU A 121 -17.63 -0.48 -9.49
N VAL A 122 -18.77 -0.02 -10.03
CA VAL A 122 -19.54 1.04 -9.38
C VAL A 122 -19.99 0.59 -7.99
N LYS A 123 -19.68 1.41 -6.98
CA LYS A 123 -20.04 1.19 -5.57
C LYS A 123 -20.43 2.52 -4.95
N GLU A 124 -21.59 2.57 -4.31
CA GLU A 124 -22.09 3.76 -3.61
C GLU A 124 -21.09 4.27 -2.56
N GLY A 125 -20.96 5.60 -2.47
CA GLY A 125 -19.98 6.28 -1.60
C GLY A 125 -18.55 6.29 -2.14
N TRP A 126 -18.24 5.49 -3.16
CA TRP A 126 -16.90 5.37 -3.73
C TRP A 126 -16.82 5.93 -5.16
N ARG A 127 -15.78 6.71 -5.42
CA ARG A 127 -15.44 7.19 -6.76
C ARG A 127 -14.23 6.44 -7.32
N LEU A 128 -14.37 5.87 -8.51
CA LEU A 128 -13.25 5.28 -9.24
C LEU A 128 -12.35 6.40 -9.79
N LEU A 129 -11.09 6.46 -9.31
CA LEU A 129 -10.10 7.45 -9.72
C LEU A 129 -9.33 7.06 -10.97
N ASP A 130 -8.97 5.78 -11.08
CA ASP A 130 -8.14 5.26 -12.16
C ASP A 130 -8.36 3.76 -12.29
N MET A 131 -8.30 3.25 -13.52
CA MET A 131 -8.42 1.82 -13.82
C MET A 131 -7.68 1.49 -15.10
N LYS A 132 -6.70 0.58 -14.99
CA LYS A 132 -5.78 0.23 -16.08
C LYS A 132 -5.72 -1.28 -16.26
N ASP A 133 -5.64 -1.70 -17.50
CA ASP A 133 -5.37 -3.09 -17.87
C ASP A 133 -3.91 -3.21 -18.32
N PHE A 134 -3.20 -4.18 -17.75
CA PHE A 134 -1.82 -4.52 -18.03
C PHE A 134 -1.77 -5.92 -18.66
N THR A 135 -1.25 -6.00 -19.88
CA THR A 135 -1.08 -7.26 -20.61
C THR A 135 0.38 -7.65 -20.63
N TYR A 136 0.67 -8.86 -20.18
CA TYR A 136 2.01 -9.44 -20.22
C TYR A 136 2.24 -10.17 -21.54
N GLY A 137 3.46 -10.13 -22.06
CA GLY A 137 3.88 -10.93 -23.21
C GLY A 137 4.44 -12.28 -22.78
N LYS A 138 4.24 -13.30 -23.60
CA LYS A 138 4.91 -14.61 -23.49
C LYS A 138 6.21 -14.63 -24.25
N THR A 139 7.02 -15.65 -23.99
CA THR A 139 8.31 -15.88 -24.67
C THR A 139 8.17 -16.19 -26.16
N ASP A 140 7.00 -16.66 -26.61
CA ASP A 140 6.67 -16.89 -28.03
C ASP A 140 6.15 -15.63 -28.75
N GLY A 141 6.10 -14.48 -28.07
CA GLY A 141 5.63 -13.21 -28.60
C GLY A 141 4.10 -13.05 -28.58
N THR A 142 3.35 -14.01 -28.05
CA THR A 142 1.89 -13.90 -27.89
C THR A 142 1.49 -13.23 -26.58
N GLU A 143 0.22 -12.82 -26.46
CA GLU A 143 -0.32 -12.27 -25.23
C GLU A 143 -0.42 -13.34 -24.12
N GLY A 144 -0.06 -12.91 -22.91
CA GLY A 144 -0.02 -13.66 -21.66
C GLY A 144 -1.09 -13.22 -20.68
N ALA A 145 -0.73 -13.22 -19.40
CA ALA A 145 -1.65 -12.86 -18.33
C ALA A 145 -2.10 -11.40 -18.45
N ASN A 146 -3.34 -11.14 -18.05
CA ASN A 146 -3.90 -9.81 -17.92
C ASN A 146 -4.14 -9.50 -16.46
N VAL A 147 -3.76 -8.28 -16.05
CA VAL A 147 -3.98 -7.76 -14.70
C VAL A 147 -4.66 -6.42 -14.81
N THR A 148 -5.76 -6.27 -14.09
CA THR A 148 -6.50 -5.01 -14.01
C THR A 148 -6.24 -4.38 -12.65
N CYS A 149 -5.73 -3.15 -12.67
CA CYS A 149 -5.48 -2.34 -11.49
C CYS A 149 -6.53 -1.24 -11.37
N SER A 150 -7.01 -0.98 -10.16
CA SER A 150 -8.06 0.03 -9.90
C SER A 150 -7.82 0.77 -8.59
N THR A 151 -8.03 2.09 -8.61
CA THR A 151 -7.97 2.96 -7.43
C THR A 151 -9.33 3.60 -7.19
N PHE A 152 -9.87 3.45 -5.98
CA PHE A 152 -11.08 4.12 -5.52
C PHE A 152 -10.76 5.15 -4.47
N ILE A 153 -11.63 6.15 -4.32
CA ILE A 153 -11.58 7.10 -3.22
C ILE A 153 -12.97 7.33 -2.65
N ASN A 154 -13.04 7.45 -1.33
CA ASN A 154 -14.22 7.84 -0.56
C ASN A 154 -13.81 8.99 0.38
N ASN A 155 -14.75 9.87 0.68
CA ASN A 155 -14.64 10.82 1.77
C ASN A 155 -15.68 10.44 2.83
N SER A 156 -15.22 9.81 3.91
CA SER A 156 -16.07 9.38 5.02
C SER A 156 -15.61 10.07 6.30
N SER A 157 -16.54 10.72 7.01
CA SER A 157 -16.29 11.34 8.32
C SER A 157 -15.07 12.28 8.35
N ASP A 158 -14.95 13.15 7.34
CA ASP A 158 -13.83 14.09 7.17
C ASP A 158 -12.45 13.44 7.00
N VAL A 159 -12.41 12.18 6.57
CA VAL A 159 -11.20 11.44 6.19
C VAL A 159 -11.33 10.95 4.76
N PHE A 160 -10.34 11.28 3.94
CA PHE A 160 -10.19 10.73 2.61
C PHE A 160 -9.53 9.37 2.70
N ILE A 161 -10.20 8.36 2.13
CA ILE A 161 -9.72 6.99 2.07
C ILE A 161 -9.61 6.59 0.62
N ALA A 162 -8.42 6.20 0.18
CA ALA A 162 -8.21 5.59 -1.12
C ALA A 162 -7.86 4.11 -0.99
N VAL A 163 -8.42 3.29 -1.87
CA VAL A 163 -8.15 1.84 -1.93
C VAL A 163 -7.63 1.50 -3.32
N SER A 164 -6.46 0.88 -3.38
CA SER A 164 -5.80 0.47 -4.61
C SER A 164 -5.54 -1.02 -4.61
N GLN A 165 -5.89 -1.71 -5.70
CA GLN A 165 -5.55 -3.12 -5.88
C GLN A 165 -5.35 -3.46 -7.36
N CYS A 166 -4.76 -4.63 -7.60
CA CYS A 166 -4.64 -5.25 -8.91
C CYS A 166 -5.09 -6.71 -8.82
N SER A 167 -5.77 -7.21 -9.84
CA SER A 167 -6.30 -8.59 -9.87
C SER A 167 -6.49 -9.09 -11.31
N SER A 168 -6.85 -10.35 -11.48
CA SER A 168 -7.29 -10.93 -12.76
C SER A 168 -8.66 -10.45 -13.26
N PHE A 169 -9.41 -9.71 -12.43
CA PHE A 169 -10.71 -9.12 -12.77
C PHE A 169 -11.82 -10.15 -13.06
N TYR A 170 -11.78 -11.32 -12.41
CA TYR A 170 -12.91 -12.25 -12.40
C TYR A 170 -13.99 -11.78 -11.41
N GLU A 171 -15.20 -12.36 -11.50
CA GLU A 171 -16.32 -11.98 -10.63
C GLU A 171 -16.01 -12.14 -9.13
N GLU A 172 -15.21 -13.15 -8.78
CA GLU A 172 -14.72 -13.33 -7.41
C GLU A 172 -13.82 -12.17 -6.95
N ASP A 173 -12.93 -11.67 -7.81
CA ASP A 173 -12.03 -10.55 -7.52
C ASP A 173 -12.83 -9.25 -7.37
N ILE A 174 -13.84 -9.06 -8.23
CA ILE A 174 -14.76 -7.92 -8.17
C ILE A 174 -15.56 -7.94 -6.87
N SER A 175 -16.05 -9.12 -6.46
CA SER A 175 -16.77 -9.28 -5.20
C SER A 175 -15.86 -8.98 -4.00
N LYS A 176 -14.63 -9.53 -3.98
CA LYS A 176 -13.64 -9.26 -2.92
C LYS A 176 -13.32 -7.77 -2.80
N LEU A 177 -13.13 -7.09 -3.93
CA LEU A 177 -12.92 -5.64 -3.94
C LEU A 177 -14.12 -4.90 -3.32
N ARG A 178 -15.34 -5.23 -3.74
CA ARG A 178 -16.56 -4.60 -3.20
C ARG A 178 -16.70 -4.82 -1.69
N ASP A 179 -16.33 -6.01 -1.20
CA ASP A 179 -16.31 -6.31 0.24
C ASP A 179 -15.29 -5.43 0.97
N ILE A 180 -14.08 -5.26 0.42
CA ILE A 180 -13.06 -4.36 0.97
C ILE A 180 -13.60 -2.92 1.02
N LEU A 181 -14.14 -2.40 -0.09
CA LEU A 181 -14.70 -1.05 -0.15
C LEU A 181 -15.85 -0.88 0.85
N GLY A 182 -16.70 -1.90 1.03
CA GLY A 182 -17.76 -1.91 2.03
C GLY A 182 -17.25 -1.90 3.47
N SER A 183 -16.16 -2.61 3.76
CA SER A 183 -15.60 -2.68 5.12
C SER A 183 -14.81 -1.44 5.52
N VAL A 184 -14.20 -0.75 4.57
CA VAL A 184 -13.32 0.41 4.84
C VAL A 184 -14.09 1.73 4.78
N GLY A 185 -15.11 1.83 3.93
CA GLY A 185 -15.82 3.09 3.65
C GLY A 185 -16.97 3.42 4.60
N ASN A 186 -17.25 2.56 5.58
CA ASN A 186 -18.30 2.71 6.58
C ASN A 186 -17.77 3.35 7.87
#